data_AF-A0A3L0W2S3-F1
#
_entry.id   AF-A0A3L0W2S3-F1
#
_cell.length_a   1.000
_cell.length_b   1.000
_cell.length_c   1.000
_cell.angle_alpha   90.00
_cell.angle_beta   90.00
_cell.angle_gamma   90.00
#
_symmetry.space_group_name_H-M   'P 1'
#
loop_
_entity.id
_entity.type
_entity.pdbx_description
1 polymer ?
#
loop_
_entity_poly.entity_id
_entity_poly.type
_entity_poly.pdbx_seq_one_letter_code
_entity_poly.pdbx_strand_id
1 'polypeptide(L)'
;MKPAEMAVLGVLGLLLWSEWQDWQLNQGDSISLAYQGVPTVSLWQCGLLKQKMADLTEHSAAVQFQFRGQDLVEVNRYLEREWQQQGCEQLLAQQGY
;
A
#
# COMPACT_ATOMS: atom_id res chain seq x y z
N MET A 1 2.11 -24.08 -40.56
CA MET A 1 2.13 -24.33 -39.10
C MET A 1 1.60 -25.72 -38.85
N LYS A 2 2.26 -26.50 -37.99
CA LYS A 2 1.79 -27.84 -37.61
C LYS A 2 0.66 -27.72 -36.59
N PRO A 3 -0.30 -28.67 -36.55
CA PRO A 3 -1.41 -28.63 -35.59
C PRO A 3 -0.93 -28.61 -34.13
N ALA A 4 0.20 -29.25 -33.84
CA ALA A 4 0.83 -29.20 -32.51
C ALA A 4 1.29 -27.79 -32.12
N GLU A 5 1.80 -27.01 -33.06
CA GLU A 5 2.24 -25.63 -32.81
C GLU A 5 1.03 -24.73 -32.50
N MET A 6 -0.09 -24.94 -33.17
CA MET A 6 -1.35 -24.23 -32.92
C MET A 6 -1.90 -24.55 -31.52
N ALA A 7 -1.81 -25.81 -31.09
CA ALA A 7 -2.24 -26.22 -29.76
C ALA A 7 -1.38 -25.56 -28.67
N VAL A 8 -0.06 -25.53 -28.85
CA VAL A 8 0.87 -24.86 -27.92
C VAL A 8 0.58 -23.36 -27.81
N LEU A 9 0.36 -22.69 -28.94
CA LEU A 9 0.01 -21.26 -28.93
C LEU A 9 -1.34 -21.00 -28.26
N GLY A 10 -2.32 -21.87 -28.45
CA GLY A 10 -3.60 -21.78 -27.76
C GLY A 10 -3.44 -21.88 -26.23
N VAL A 11 -2.64 -22.84 -25.76
CA VAL A 11 -2.35 -23.00 -24.32
C VAL A 11 -1.61 -21.78 -23.77
N LEU A 12 -0.60 -21.28 -24.48
CA LEU A 12 0.15 -20.08 -24.05
C LEU A 12 -0.74 -18.84 -23.99
N GLY A 13 -1.66 -18.67 -24.95
CA GLY A 13 -2.62 -17.57 -24.94
C GLY A 13 -3.58 -17.63 -23.75
N LEU A 14 -4.03 -18.84 -23.38
CA LEU A 14 -4.88 -19.04 -22.20
C LEU A 14 -4.14 -18.72 -20.90
N LEU A 15 -2.88 -19.15 -20.77
CA LEU A 15 -2.05 -18.84 -19.60
C LEU A 15 -1.75 -17.34 -19.49
N LEU A 16 -1.41 -16.68 -20.60
CA LEU A 16 -1.21 -15.23 -20.60
C LEU A 16 -2.47 -14.46 -20.21
N TRP A 17 -3.64 -14.95 -20.63
CA TRP A 17 -4.91 -14.35 -20.26
C TRP A 17 -5.22 -14.50 -18.77
N SER A 18 -4.96 -15.66 -18.16
CA SER A 18 -5.16 -15.86 -16.72
C SER A 18 -4.24 -14.98 -15.89
N GLU A 19 -2.95 -14.91 -16.24
CA GLU A 19 -1.97 -14.06 -15.53
C GLU A 19 -2.34 -12.57 -15.66
N TRP A 20 -2.82 -12.14 -16.83
CA TRP A 20 -3.30 -10.77 -17.02
C TRP A 20 -4.51 -10.46 -16.13
N GLN A 21 -5.44 -11.40 -16.00
CA GLN A 21 -6.63 -11.24 -15.18
C GLN A 21 -6.28 -11.19 -13.68
N ASP A 22 -5.39 -12.06 -13.22
CA ASP A 22 -4.88 -12.05 -11.85
C ASP A 22 -4.12 -10.75 -11.55
N TRP A 23 -3.31 -10.27 -12.49
CA TRP A 23 -2.62 -8.99 -12.35
C TRP A 23 -3.61 -7.82 -12.21
N GLN A 24 -4.64 -7.76 -13.06
CA GLN A 24 -5.70 -6.74 -12.98
C GLN A 24 -6.41 -6.76 -11.62
N LEU A 25 -6.71 -7.94 -11.11
CA LEU A 25 -7.37 -8.10 -9.80
C LEU A 25 -6.45 -7.70 -8.63
N ASN A 26 -5.13 -7.91 -8.76
CA ASN A 26 -4.17 -7.64 -7.70
C ASN A 26 -3.53 -6.24 -7.75
N GLN A 27 -3.87 -5.38 -8.72
CA GLN A 27 -3.24 -4.05 -8.83
C GLN A 27 -3.44 -3.15 -7.61
N GLY A 28 -4.52 -3.38 -6.84
CA GLY A 28 -4.82 -2.62 -5.62
C GLY A 28 -4.59 -3.41 -4.34
N ASP A 29 -4.21 -4.69 -4.44
CA ASP A 29 -4.07 -5.52 -3.26
C ASP A 29 -2.71 -5.28 -2.63
N SER A 30 -2.71 -4.99 -1.32
CA SER A 30 -1.49 -4.73 -0.57
C SER A 30 -1.41 -5.73 0.57
N ILE A 31 -0.38 -6.57 0.55
CA ILE A 31 -0.12 -7.47 1.67
C ILE A 31 0.58 -6.64 2.75
N SER A 32 -0.16 -6.20 3.76
CA SER A 32 0.46 -5.62 4.95
C SER A 32 1.15 -6.73 5.74
N LEU A 33 2.48 -6.76 5.69
CA LEU A 33 3.25 -7.57 6.62
C LEU A 33 3.21 -6.86 7.97
N ALA A 34 2.52 -7.46 8.95
CA ALA A 34 2.57 -6.95 10.32
C ALA A 34 4.03 -6.89 10.77
N TYR A 35 4.46 -5.75 11.28
CA TYR A 35 5.80 -5.60 11.84
C TYR A 35 5.97 -6.64 12.97
N GLN A 36 7.01 -7.48 12.87
CA GLN A 36 7.28 -8.57 13.84
C GLN A 36 8.40 -8.22 14.83
N GLY A 37 9.01 -7.03 14.73
CA GLY A 37 10.11 -6.59 15.58
C GLY A 37 9.65 -5.83 16.83
N VAL A 38 10.60 -5.42 17.68
CA VAL A 38 10.33 -4.42 18.73
C VAL A 38 10.36 -3.03 18.06
N PRO A 39 9.25 -2.27 18.09
CA PRO A 39 9.21 -0.96 17.43
C PRO A 39 10.29 -0.04 18.03
N THR A 40 11.22 0.40 17.20
CA THR A 40 12.27 1.36 17.59
C THR A 40 11.79 2.81 17.51
N VAL A 41 10.59 3.01 16.95
CA VAL A 41 9.92 4.31 16.84
C VAL A 41 9.42 4.75 18.23
N SER A 42 9.43 6.07 18.47
CA SER A 42 8.84 6.65 19.67
C SER A 42 7.35 6.97 19.49
N LEU A 43 6.60 7.04 20.58
CA LEU A 43 5.21 7.52 20.56
C LEU A 43 5.05 8.88 19.90
N TRP A 44 5.99 9.80 20.13
CA TRP A 44 5.93 11.14 19.57
C TRP A 44 6.01 11.10 18.03
N GLN A 45 6.88 10.23 17.48
CA GLN A 45 7.00 10.04 16.03
C GLN A 45 5.70 9.45 15.43
N CYS A 46 5.11 8.45 16.09
CA CYS A 46 3.82 7.91 15.67
C CYS A 46 2.68 8.94 15.79
N GLY A 47 2.69 9.77 16.84
CA GLY A 47 1.72 10.86 17.01
C GLY A 47 1.81 11.89 15.89
N LEU A 48 3.03 12.29 15.50
CA LEU A 48 3.26 13.19 14.37
C LEU A 48 2.75 12.59 13.05
N LEU A 49 2.99 11.30 12.83
CA LEU A 49 2.52 10.59 11.64
C LEU A 49 0.98 10.53 11.59
N LYS A 50 0.36 10.19 12.72
CA LYS A 50 -1.10 10.17 12.85
C LYS A 50 -1.73 11.54 12.62
N GLN A 51 -1.09 12.60 13.11
CA GLN A 51 -1.52 13.98 12.86
C GLN A 51 -1.46 14.31 11.36
N LYS A 52 -0.36 13.95 10.66
CA LYS A 52 -0.25 14.17 9.21
C LYS A 52 -1.34 13.43 8.43
N MET A 53 -1.66 12.20 8.82
CA MET A 53 -2.76 11.43 8.20
C MET A 53 -4.10 12.13 8.42
N ALA A 54 -4.38 12.56 9.66
CA ALA A 54 -5.60 13.29 10.01
C ALA A 54 -5.74 14.61 9.22
N ASP A 55 -4.65 15.39 9.15
CA ASP A 55 -4.59 16.64 8.38
C ASP A 55 -4.90 16.40 6.90
N LEU A 56 -4.44 15.29 6.32
CA LEU A 56 -4.70 14.95 4.93
C LEU A 56 -6.19 14.65 4.67
N THR A 57 -6.87 13.99 5.61
CA THR A 57 -8.32 13.73 5.54
C THR A 57 -9.18 14.98 5.80
N GLU A 58 -8.80 15.82 6.77
CA GLU A 58 -9.63 16.94 7.22
C GLU A 58 -9.35 18.25 6.46
N HIS A 59 -8.09 18.47 6.07
CA HIS A 59 -7.59 19.70 5.47
C HIS A 59 -6.97 19.49 4.08
N SER A 60 -7.52 18.55 3.31
CA SER A 60 -7.01 18.12 1.99
C SER A 60 -6.63 19.27 1.03
N ALA A 61 -7.42 20.35 0.99
CA ALA A 61 -7.15 21.52 0.16
C ALA A 61 -5.94 22.35 0.63
N ALA A 62 -5.72 22.47 1.95
CA ALA A 62 -4.53 23.16 2.50
C ALA A 62 -3.27 22.28 2.35
N VAL A 63 -3.45 20.97 2.48
CA VAL A 63 -2.39 19.96 2.43
C VAL A 63 -1.86 19.74 1.01
N GLN A 64 -2.69 19.93 -0.04
CA GLN A 64 -2.22 19.91 -1.45
C GLN A 64 -1.05 20.86 -1.72
N PHE A 65 -1.03 22.03 -1.07
CA PHE A 65 0.10 22.98 -1.21
C PHE A 65 1.37 22.46 -0.52
N GLN A 66 1.23 21.79 0.63
CA GLN A 66 2.35 21.21 1.37
C GLN A 66 2.99 20.04 0.61
N PHE A 67 2.19 19.23 -0.08
CA PHE A 67 2.65 18.12 -0.91
C PHE A 67 2.89 18.51 -2.38
N ARG A 68 3.00 19.80 -2.69
CA ARG A 68 3.35 20.33 -4.02
C ARG A 68 2.49 19.77 -5.16
N GLY A 69 1.20 19.57 -4.92
CA GLY A 69 0.26 19.03 -5.90
C GLY A 69 0.44 17.54 -6.21
N GLN A 70 1.14 16.77 -5.35
CA GLN A 70 1.10 15.30 -5.42
C GLN A 70 -0.34 14.81 -5.25
N ASP A 71 -0.63 13.68 -5.90
CA ASP A 71 -1.90 12.99 -5.74
C ASP A 71 -2.10 12.59 -4.27
N LEU A 72 -3.15 13.15 -3.64
CA LEU A 72 -3.47 12.90 -2.24
C LEU A 72 -3.74 11.41 -1.96
N VAL A 73 -4.19 10.66 -2.96
CA VAL A 73 -4.40 9.21 -2.81
C VAL A 73 -3.06 8.48 -2.64
N GLU A 74 -2.05 8.87 -3.42
CA GLU A 74 -0.70 8.29 -3.28
C GLU A 74 -0.05 8.72 -1.97
N VAL A 75 -0.23 9.99 -1.57
CA VAL A 75 0.29 10.49 -0.29
C VAL A 75 -0.36 9.76 0.89
N ASN A 76 -1.67 9.55 0.86
CA ASN A 76 -2.36 8.78 1.90
C ASN A 76 -1.80 7.35 2.00
N ARG A 77 -1.68 6.66 0.85
CA ARG A 77 -1.12 5.31 0.77
C ARG A 77 0.33 5.24 1.23
N TYR A 78 1.11 6.30 1.02
CA TYR A 78 2.47 6.41 1.54
C TYR A 78 2.49 6.50 3.07
N LEU A 79 1.66 7.37 3.66
CA LEU A 79 1.60 7.55 5.11
C LEU A 79 1.09 6.29 5.83
N GLU A 80 0.10 5.60 5.26
CA GLU A 80 -0.37 4.31 5.77
C GLU A 80 0.74 3.25 5.75
N ARG A 81 1.56 3.22 4.70
CA ARG A 81 2.73 2.33 4.64
C ARG A 81 3.77 2.69 5.68
N GLU A 82 4.07 3.97 5.88
CA GLU A 82 4.99 4.42 6.95
C GLU A 82 4.49 3.99 8.33
N TRP A 83 3.18 4.13 8.57
CA TRP A 83 2.56 3.76 9.84
C TRP A 83 2.77 2.28 10.17
N GLN A 84 2.53 1.41 9.18
CA GLN A 84 2.75 -0.03 9.30
C GLN A 84 4.22 -0.39 9.46
N GLN A 85 5.10 0.19 8.63
CA GLN A 85 6.53 -0.11 8.63
C GLN A 85 7.24 0.32 9.92
N GLN A 86 6.81 1.43 10.52
CA GLN A 86 7.36 1.91 11.79
C GLN A 86 6.84 1.09 12.98
N GLY A 87 5.83 0.23 12.80
CA GLY A 87 5.23 -0.54 13.87
C GLY A 87 4.40 0.30 14.83
N CYS A 88 3.87 1.45 14.37
CA CYS A 88 3.10 2.36 15.21
C CYS A 88 1.81 1.72 15.77
N GLU A 89 1.16 0.86 14.98
CA GLU A 89 0.02 0.04 15.41
C GLU A 89 0.39 -0.81 16.64
N GLN A 90 1.53 -1.51 16.56
CA GLN A 90 1.99 -2.42 17.59
C GLN A 90 2.47 -1.68 18.84
N LEU A 91 3.14 -0.54 18.66
CA LEU A 91 3.57 0.31 19.78
C LEU A 91 2.38 0.84 20.57
N LEU A 92 1.32 1.29 19.90
CA LEU A 92 0.11 1.78 20.57
C LEU A 92 -0.63 0.67 21.32
N ALA A 93 -0.78 -0.50 20.68
CA ALA A 93 -1.38 -1.67 21.31
C ALA A 93 -0.64 -2.11 22.58
N GLN A 94 0.70 -2.02 22.60
CA GLN A 94 1.51 -2.30 23.80
C GLN A 94 1.30 -1.29 24.94
N GLN A 95 0.83 -0.09 24.63
CA GLN A 95 0.57 0.97 25.62
C GLN A 95 -0.88 1.08 26.05
N GLY A 96 -1.76 0.21 25.54
CA GLY A 96 -3.18 0.20 25.89
C GLY A 96 -4.00 1.32 25.24
N TYR A 97 -3.53 1.84 24.11
CA TYR A 97 -4.26 2.80 23.26
C TYR A 97 -4.89 2.12 22.04
#